data_AF-W4LZX4-F1
#
_entry.id   AF-W4LZX4-F1
#
_cell.length_a   1.000
_cell.length_b   1.000
_cell.length_c   1.000
_cell.angle_alpha   90.00
_cell.angle_beta   90.00
_cell.angle_gamma   90.00
#
_symmetry.space_group_name_H-M   'P 1'
#
loop_
_entity.id
_entity.type
_entity.pdbx_description
1 polymer ?
#
loop_
_entity_poly.entity_id
_entity_poly.type
_entity_poly.pdbx_seq_one_letter_code
_entity_poly.pdbx_strand_id
1 'polypeptide(L)' 'MDTMNIALPENLKSFVQNQVEMGGYSSVSEYVRELIRKDQKEKARDALEAEILKGLDSGDATPMTADDWQAIREEVKKR' A
#
# COMPACT_ATOMS: atom_id res chain seq x y z
N MET A 1 -13.86 14.72 10.64
CA MET A 1 -13.25 14.61 9.30
C MET A 1 -12.63 15.95 9.01
N ASP A 2 -11.34 15.97 8.71
CA ASP A 2 -10.67 17.21 8.35
C ASP A 2 -10.94 17.51 6.87
N THR A 3 -11.12 18.78 6.55
CA THR A 3 -11.39 19.23 5.20
C THR A 3 -10.09 19.49 4.45
N MET A 4 -10.07 19.13 3.17
CA MET A 4 -8.96 19.41 2.26
C MET A 4 -9.52 20.01 0.98
N ASN A 5 -9.03 21.19 0.60
CA ASN A 5 -9.41 21.85 -0.64
C ASN A 5 -8.43 21.46 -1.75
N ILE A 6 -8.95 20.99 -2.88
CA ILE A 6 -8.16 20.57 -4.03
C ILE A 6 -8.62 21.38 -5.24
N ALA A 7 -7.71 22.11 -5.87
CA ALA A 7 -7.98 22.80 -7.12
C ALA A 7 -7.79 21.83 -8.29
N LEU A 8 -8.81 21.69 -9.13
CA LEU A 8 -8.78 20.84 -10.31
C LEU A 8 -9.08 21.71 -11.55
N PRO A 9 -8.32 21.52 -12.65
CA PRO A 9 -8.72 22.03 -13.96
C PRO A 9 -10.11 21.49 -14.36
N GLU A 10 -10.85 22.26 -15.17
CA GLU A 10 -12.25 21.96 -15.49
C GLU A 10 -12.43 20.56 -16.09
N ASN A 11 -11.51 20.11 -16.95
CA ASN A 11 -11.57 18.77 -17.54
C ASN A 11 -11.48 17.66 -16.48
N LEU A 12 -10.65 17.82 -15.44
CA LEU A 12 -10.55 16.83 -14.36
C LEU A 12 -11.77 16.88 -13.45
N LYS A 13 -12.33 18.07 -13.21
CA LYS A 13 -13.57 18.22 -12.44
C LYS A 13 -14.73 17.50 -13.14
N SER A 14 -14.93 17.72 -14.43
CA SER A 14 -15.97 17.02 -15.21
C SER A 14 -15.75 15.51 -15.23
N PHE A 15 -14.50 15.07 -15.37
CA PHE A 15 -14.17 13.65 -15.30
C PHE A 15 -14.60 13.03 -13.95
N VAL A 16 -14.23 13.66 -12.84
CA VAL A 16 -14.57 13.17 -11.50
C VAL A 16 -16.08 13.17 -11.26
N GLN A 17 -16.79 14.19 -11.73
CA GLN A 17 -18.26 14.24 -11.65
C GLN A 17 -18.90 13.06 -12.40
N ASN A 18 -18.47 12.78 -13.63
CA ASN A 18 -18.94 11.64 -14.40
C ASN A 18 -18.63 10.31 -13.69
N GLN A 19 -17.46 10.17 -13.07
CA GLN A 19 -17.11 8.98 -12.29
C GLN A 19 -18.04 8.80 -11.08
N VAL A 20 -18.44 9.89 -10.43
CA VAL A 20 -19.40 9.82 -9.31
C VAL A 20 -20.77 9.34 -9.79
N GLU A 21 -21.27 9.92 -10.89
CA GLU A 21 -22.57 9.57 -11.47
C GLU A 21 -22.62 8.13 -11.98
N MET A 22 -21.57 7.67 -12.68
CA MET A 22 -21.52 6.33 -13.27
C MET A 22 -21.09 5.26 -12.28
N GLY A 23 -20.21 5.59 -11.34
CA GLY A 23 -19.56 4.66 -10.41
C GLY A 23 -20.36 4.37 -9.14
N GLY A 24 -21.54 4.96 -8.98
CA GLY A 24 -22.39 4.75 -7.80
C GLY A 24 -21.86 5.41 -6.53
N TYR A 25 -21.00 6.42 -6.65
CA TYR A 25 -20.49 7.17 -5.51
C TYR A 25 -21.51 8.20 -5.03
N SER A 26 -21.56 8.42 -3.72
CA SER A 26 -22.43 9.44 -3.11
C SER A 26 -21.84 10.85 -3.19
N SER A 27 -20.52 10.97 -3.40
CA SER A 27 -19.83 12.26 -3.48
C SER A 27 -18.44 12.17 -4.13
N VAL A 28 -17.94 13.32 -4.59
CA VAL A 28 -16.54 13.48 -5.03
C VAL A 28 -15.55 13.08 -3.93
N SER A 29 -15.83 13.46 -2.69
CA SER A 29 -14.98 13.12 -1.54
C SER A 29 -14.94 11.62 -1.26
N GLU A 30 -15.98 10.87 -1.60
CA GLU A 30 -15.96 9.41 -1.52
C GLU A 30 -15.07 8.81 -2.61
N TYR A 31 -15.27 9.22 -3.86
CA TYR A 31 -14.44 8.78 -4.99
C TYR A 31 -12.94 9.03 -4.73
N VAL A 32 -12.58 10.24 -4.30
CA VAL A 32 -11.19 10.60 -4.00
C VAL A 32 -10.62 9.76 -2.84
N ARG A 33 -11.41 9.49 -1.79
CA ARG A 33 -10.96 8.63 -0.68
C ARG A 33 -10.69 7.20 -1.14
N GLU A 34 -11.49 6.66 -2.05
CA GLU A 34 -11.22 5.34 -2.61
C GLU A 34 -9.94 5.35 -3.45
N LEU A 35 -9.75 6.34 -4.32
CA LEU A 35 -8.51 6.48 -5.09
C LEU A 35 -7.27 6.55 -4.19
N ILE A 36 -7.33 7.29 -3.09
CA ILE A 36 -6.23 7.35 -2.11
C ILE A 36 -5.97 5.97 -1.49
N ARG A 37 -7.01 5.23 -1.10
CA ARG A 37 -6.82 3.87 -0.56
C ARG A 37 -6.24 2.91 -1.59
N LYS A 38 -6.63 3.05 -2.85
CA LYS A 38 -6.07 2.26 -3.95
C LYS A 38 -4.59 2.57 -4.15
N ASP A 39 -4.21 3.85 -4.20
CA ASP A 39 -2.82 4.30 -4.29
C ASP A 39 -1.99 3.78 -3.10
N GLN A 40 -2.52 3.87 -1.87
CA GLN A 40 -1.87 3.30 -0.68
C GLN A 40 -1.64 1.79 -0.81
N LYS A 41 -2.63 1.05 -1.32
CA LYS A 41 -2.53 -0.39 -1.52
C LYS A 41 -1.49 -0.74 -2.60
N GLU A 42 -1.46 -0.01 -3.70
CA GLU A 42 -0.48 -0.18 -4.77
C GLU A 42 0.94 0.08 -4.24
N LYS A 43 1.16 1.17 -3.52
CA LYS A 43 2.45 1.46 -2.88
C LYS A 43 2.87 0.40 -1.86
N ALA A 44 1.94 -0.11 -1.07
CA ALA A 44 2.22 -1.19 -0.13
C ALA A 44 2.61 -2.50 -0.83
N ARG A 45 1.96 -2.80 -1.96
CA ARG A 45 2.32 -3.95 -2.80
C ARG A 45 3.72 -3.78 -3.38
N ASP A 46 4.02 -2.62 -3.96
CA ASP A 46 5.32 -2.36 -4.58
C ASP A 46 6.46 -2.41 -3.54
N ALA A 47 6.21 -1.93 -2.32
CA ALA A 47 7.14 -2.08 -1.20
C ALA A 47 7.35 -3.54 -0.79
N LEU A 48 6.28 -4.35 -0.73
CA LEU A 48 6.37 -5.78 -0.43
C LEU A 48 7.16 -6.52 -1.52
N GLU A 49 6.91 -6.21 -2.80
CA GLU A 49 7.62 -6.81 -3.93
C GLU A 49 9.12 -6.50 -3.86
N ALA A 50 9.49 -5.28 -3.49
CA ALA A 50 10.89 -4.92 -3.27
C ALA A 50 11.55 -5.74 -2.16
N GLU A 51 10.87 -6.01 -1.04
CA GLU A 51 11.40 -6.87 0.03
C GLU A 51 11.50 -8.34 -0.40
N ILE A 52 10.56 -8.84 -1.20
CA ILE A 52 10.64 -10.19 -1.77
C ILE A 52 11.86 -10.29 -2.69
N LEU A 53 12.09 -9.31 -3.57
CA LEU A 53 13.26 -9.29 -4.45
C LEU A 53 14.56 -9.30 -3.64
N LYS A 54 14.66 -8.48 -2.59
CA LYS A 54 15.82 -8.54 -1.67
C LYS A 54 16.02 -9.93 -1.07
N GLY A 55 14.93 -10.62 -0.70
CA GLY A 55 14.99 -11.99 -0.20
C GLY A 55 15.48 -12.98 -1.25
N LEU A 56 15.01 -12.87 -2.49
CA LEU A 56 15.47 -13.71 -3.61
C LEU A 56 16.95 -13.48 -3.93
N ASP A 57 17.40 -12.22 -3.86
CA ASP A 57 18.79 -11.84 -4.09
C ASP A 57 19.70 -12.10 -2.86
N SER A 58 19.15 -12.58 -1.74
CA SER A 58 19.91 -12.81 -0.49
C SER A 58 20.74 -14.10 -0.47
N GLY A 59 20.69 -14.88 -1.55
CA GLY A 59 21.40 -16.15 -1.70
C GLY A 59 20.48 -17.36 -1.62
N ASP A 60 21.09 -18.55 -1.67
CA ASP A 60 20.35 -19.81 -1.68
C ASP A 60 19.61 -20.05 -0.37
N ALA A 61 18.34 -20.45 -0.47
CA ALA A 61 17.54 -20.80 0.69
C ALA A 61 18.07 -22.06 1.37
N THR A 62 18.29 -22.01 2.68
CA THR A 62 18.61 -23.16 3.52
C THR A 62 17.38 -23.60 4.33
N PRO A 63 17.27 -24.88 4.72
CA PRO A 63 16.22 -25.32 5.63
C PRO A 63 16.27 -24.56 6.95
N MET A 64 15.12 -24.07 7.42
CA MET A 64 15.01 -23.45 8.74
C MET A 64 15.00 -24.55 9.83
N THR A 65 16.04 -24.60 10.64
CA THR A 65 16.22 -25.62 11.69
C THR A 65 15.78 -25.14 13.07
N ALA A 66 15.71 -26.06 14.05
CA ALA A 66 15.40 -25.70 15.43
C ALA A 66 16.48 -24.79 16.06
N ASP A 67 17.74 -24.99 15.68
CA ASP A 67 18.88 -24.20 16.17
C ASP A 67 18.81 -22.76 15.63
N ASP A 68 18.40 -22.58 14.37
CA ASP A 68 18.17 -21.25 13.79
C ASP A 68 17.11 -20.47 14.57
N TRP A 69 15.98 -21.14 14.91
CA TRP A 69 14.93 -20.54 15.74
C TRP A 69 15.40 -20.19 17.15
N GLN A 70 16.26 -21.02 17.76
CA GLN A 70 16.82 -20.72 19.07
C GLN A 70 17.75 -19.51 19.01
N ALA A 71 18.62 -19.43 18.00
CA ALA A 71 19.52 -18.31 17.79
C ALA A 71 18.75 -16.98 17.62
N ILE A 72 17.69 -16.97 16.79
CA ILE A 72 16.83 -15.78 16.61
C ILE A 72 16.21 -15.32 17.94
N ARG A 73 15.68 -16.25 18.74
CA ARG A 73 15.06 -15.92 20.04
C ARG A 73 16.07 -15.39 21.05
N GLU A 74 17.28 -15.93 21.06
CA GLU A 74 18.36 -15.45 21.92
C GLU A 74 18.84 -14.05 21.52
N GLU A 75 18.91 -13.75 20.23
CA GLU A 75 19.25 -12.40 19.74
C GLU A 75 18.20 -11.38 20.17
N VAL A 76 16.90 -11.68 19.98
CA VAL A 76 15.82 -10.77 20.37
C VAL A 76 15.82 -10.50 21.87
N LYS A 77 16.15 -11.49 22.72
CA LYS A 77 16.24 -11.31 24.19
C LYS A 77 17.43 -10.45 24.64
N LYS A 78 18.45 -10.30 23.81
CA LYS A 78 19.65 -9.50 24.12
C LYS A 78 19.51 -8.02 23.72
N ARG A 79 18.54 -7.70 22.87
CA ARG A 79 18.20 -6.33 22.47
C ARG A 79 17.25 -5.69 23.48
#